data_AF-A0A6N8SCE6-F1
#
_entry.id   AF-A0A6N8SCE6-F1
#
_cell.length_a   1.000
_cell.length_b   1.000
_cell.length_c   1.000
_cell.angle_alpha   90.00
_cell.angle_beta   90.00
_cell.angle_gamma   90.00
#
_symmetry.space_group_name_H-M   'P 1'
#
loop_
_entity.id
_entity.type
_entity.pdbx_description
1 polymer ?
#
loop_
_entity_poly.entity_id
_entity_poly.type
_entity_poly.pdbx_seq_one_letter_code
_entity_poly.pdbx_strand_id
1 'polypeptide(L)'
;MAMGCDPAMLTARDLYVLERLRRDWPPLTEEWSALLDRKLLAARLPAERRTPADLAMIDARVSFRCASGLTDTRTLCLPGSYAPGSAFLSVTTFYGLALLGLREGQAIAFARPEGRRDWVVLEKVLFQPAAMPDLSHAAVPSARPAFRLIAGGLEERAFTPANENGPRTGPGPSAA
;
A
#
# COMPACT_ATOMS: atom_id res chain seq x y z
N MET A 1 29.99 14.99 9.04
CA MET A 1 28.70 15.25 8.38
C MET A 1 27.61 14.83 9.34
N ALA A 2 26.82 15.77 9.84
CA ALA A 2 25.81 15.50 10.86
C ALA A 2 24.70 14.63 10.26
N MET A 3 24.76 13.33 10.49
CA MET A 3 23.68 12.38 10.24
C MET A 3 22.72 12.40 11.45
N GLY A 4 22.32 13.60 11.86
CA GLY A 4 21.20 13.86 12.76
C GLY A 4 20.16 14.55 11.90
N CYS A 5 18.89 14.20 11.91
CA CYS A 5 18.07 13.75 12.99
C CYS A 5 16.81 13.17 12.32
N ASP A 6 16.36 11.98 12.71
CA ASP A 6 15.05 11.46 12.29
C ASP A 6 14.04 11.77 13.41
N PRO A 7 13.40 12.95 13.46
CA PRO A 7 12.03 12.95 13.93
C PRO A 7 11.22 12.32 12.80
N ALA A 8 11.14 10.98 12.79
CA ALA A 8 10.25 10.26 11.90
C ALA A 8 8.83 10.68 12.25
N MET A 9 8.18 11.42 11.37
CA MET A 9 6.81 11.86 11.60
C MET A 9 5.87 10.84 10.98
N LEU A 10 4.96 10.27 11.75
CA LEU A 10 4.01 9.27 11.25
C LEU A 10 2.60 9.81 11.43
N THR A 11 1.71 9.56 10.47
CA THR A 11 0.29 9.80 10.72
C THR A 11 -0.25 8.75 11.67
N ALA A 12 -1.42 9.00 12.28
CA ALA A 12 -2.08 8.03 13.16
C ALA A 12 -2.34 6.68 12.43
N ARG A 13 -2.65 6.73 11.13
CA ARG A 13 -2.83 5.53 10.30
C ARG A 13 -1.52 4.78 10.12
N ASP A 14 -0.43 5.48 9.83
CA ASP A 14 0.88 4.87 9.65
C ASP A 14 1.34 4.16 10.93
N LEU A 15 1.22 4.85 12.07
CA LEU A 15 1.58 4.30 13.38
C LEU A 15 0.78 3.02 13.69
N TYR A 16 -0.54 3.07 13.52
CA TYR A 16 -1.41 1.90 13.73
C TYR A 16 -0.98 0.71 12.86
N VAL A 17 -0.66 0.95 11.59
CA VAL A 17 -0.22 -0.09 10.66
C VAL A 17 1.12 -0.68 11.09
N LEU A 18 2.09 0.15 11.46
CA LEU A 18 3.40 -0.31 11.91
C LEU A 18 3.33 -1.11 13.22
N GLU A 19 2.51 -0.67 14.19
CA GLU A 19 2.29 -1.42 15.42
C GLU A 19 1.64 -2.79 15.16
N ARG A 20 0.67 -2.83 14.23
CA ARG A 20 0.03 -4.07 13.81
C ARG A 20 1.03 -5.00 13.11
N LEU A 21 1.88 -4.48 12.24
CA LEU A 21 2.95 -5.24 11.60
C LEU A 21 3.92 -5.83 12.64
N ARG A 22 4.30 -5.06 13.66
CA ARG A 22 5.17 -5.55 14.74
C ARG A 22 4.54 -6.70 15.53
N ARG A 23 3.23 -6.67 15.74
CA ARG A 23 2.49 -7.64 16.55
C ARG A 23 2.15 -8.91 15.79
N ASP A 24 1.63 -8.77 14.58
CA ASP A 24 0.94 -9.84 13.86
C ASP A 24 1.81 -10.50 12.79
N TRP A 25 2.86 -9.83 12.31
CA TRP A 25 3.66 -10.31 11.18
C TRP A 25 4.90 -11.05 11.69
N PRO A 26 5.23 -12.25 11.13
CA PRO A 26 6.47 -12.91 11.47
C PRO A 26 7.66 -12.03 11.09
N PRO A 27 8.72 -11.96 11.93
CA PRO A 27 9.87 -11.13 11.62
C PRO A 27 10.50 -11.58 10.30
N LEU A 28 10.62 -10.66 9.34
CA LEU A 28 11.26 -10.94 8.05
C LEU A 28 12.75 -11.23 8.25
N THR A 29 13.44 -10.33 8.96
CA THR A 29 14.87 -10.37 9.31
C THR A 29 15.11 -9.48 10.54
N GLU A 30 16.21 -9.69 11.27
CA GLU A 30 16.56 -8.88 12.44
C GLU A 30 16.75 -7.40 12.07
N GLU A 31 17.39 -7.13 10.93
CA GLU A 31 17.65 -5.76 10.45
C GLU A 31 16.35 -5.04 10.08
N TRP A 32 15.36 -5.77 9.56
CA TRP A 32 14.05 -5.21 9.27
C TRP A 32 13.30 -4.85 10.57
N SER A 33 13.31 -5.74 11.56
CA SER A 33 12.72 -5.49 12.87
C SER A 33 13.38 -4.30 13.57
N ALA A 34 14.71 -4.21 13.53
CA ALA A 34 15.46 -3.08 14.09
C ALA A 34 15.10 -1.75 13.41
N LEU A 35 14.89 -1.75 12.08
CA LEU A 35 14.42 -0.57 11.36
C LEU A 35 12.99 -0.17 11.79
N LEU A 36 12.09 -1.15 11.94
CA LEU A 36 10.72 -0.93 12.39
C LEU A 36 10.69 -0.32 13.80
N ASP A 37 11.41 -0.92 14.74
CA ASP A 37 11.48 -0.44 16.11
C ASP A 37 12.10 0.95 16.20
N ARG A 38 13.14 1.24 15.41
CA ARG A 38 13.70 2.59 15.30
C ARG A 38 12.65 3.59 14.81
N LYS A 39 11.84 3.23 13.81
CA LYS A 39 10.77 4.09 13.28
C LYS A 39 9.68 4.35 14.33
N LEU A 40 9.23 3.30 15.03
CA LEU A 40 8.22 3.41 16.08
C LEU A 40 8.72 4.24 17.27
N LEU A 41 9.98 4.07 17.69
CA LEU A 41 10.57 4.79 18.82
C LEU A 41 10.78 6.28 18.51
N ALA A 42 11.10 6.62 17.25
CA ALA A 42 11.27 8.00 16.80
C ALA A 42 9.96 8.68 16.38
N ALA A 43 8.84 7.94 16.35
CA ALA A 43 7.58 8.38 15.79
C ALA A 43 7.01 9.60 16.54
N ARG A 44 6.68 10.64 15.78
CA ARG A 44 5.92 11.79 16.27
C ARG A 44 4.68 12.00 15.40
N LEU A 45 3.55 12.30 16.04
CA LEU A 45 2.34 12.68 15.32
C LEU A 45 2.42 14.16 14.90
N PRO A 46 1.87 14.55 13.74
CA PRO A 46 1.70 15.95 13.37
C PRO A 46 0.93 16.74 14.44
N ALA A 47 1.42 17.92 14.82
CA ALA A 47 0.91 18.72 15.93
C ALA A 47 -0.43 19.41 15.64
N GLU A 48 -0.65 19.80 14.38
CA GLU A 48 -1.93 20.35 13.90
C GLU A 48 -2.61 19.23 13.11
N ARG A 49 -3.95 19.14 13.12
CA ARG A 49 -4.74 18.11 12.38
C ARG A 49 -4.49 18.08 10.86
N ARG A 50 -3.50 18.81 10.36
CA ARG A 50 -3.06 18.88 8.98
C ARG A 50 -1.71 18.18 8.83
N THR A 51 -1.74 17.05 8.13
CA THR A 51 -0.52 16.36 7.69
C THR A 51 0.26 17.25 6.72
N PRO A 52 1.59 17.40 6.89
CA PRO A 52 2.42 18.16 5.96
C PRO A 52 2.42 17.56 4.55
N ALA A 53 2.29 18.43 3.54
CA ALA A 53 2.20 18.05 2.12
C ALA A 53 3.46 17.37 1.55
N ASP A 54 4.56 17.43 2.29
CA ASP A 54 5.87 16.87 1.92
C ASP A 54 6.22 15.58 2.69
N LEU A 55 5.28 15.05 3.47
CA LEU A 55 5.42 13.82 4.25
C LEU A 55 5.15 12.54 3.43
N ALA A 56 6.07 11.58 3.45
CA ALA A 56 5.79 10.23 2.96
C ALA A 56 4.91 9.47 3.97
N MET A 57 3.70 9.11 3.55
CA MET A 57 2.73 8.34 4.34
C MET A 57 2.13 7.19 3.50
N ILE A 58 1.37 6.29 4.12
CA ILE A 58 0.71 5.22 3.37
C ILE A 58 -0.27 5.81 2.34
N ASP A 59 -0.28 5.23 1.14
CA ASP A 59 -0.98 5.64 -0.08
C ASP A 59 -0.47 6.94 -0.72
N ALA A 60 0.63 7.51 -0.21
CA ALA A 60 1.33 8.60 -0.88
C ALA A 60 2.15 8.09 -2.07
N ARG A 61 2.19 8.88 -3.15
CA ARG A 61 3.07 8.64 -4.29
C ARG A 61 4.35 9.44 -4.09
N VAL A 62 5.48 8.74 -4.04
CA VAL A 62 6.78 9.31 -3.69
C VAL A 62 7.80 9.02 -4.78
N SER A 63 8.70 9.98 -5.00
CA SER A 63 9.92 9.82 -5.77
C SER A 63 11.10 9.80 -4.82
N PHE A 64 11.97 8.81 -4.96
CA PHE A 64 13.08 8.57 -4.05
C PHE A 64 14.31 8.08 -4.78
N ARG A 65 15.47 8.34 -4.19
CA ARG A 65 16.77 7.89 -4.70
C ARG A 65 17.37 6.86 -3.75
N CYS A 66 17.76 5.73 -4.33
CA CYS A 66 18.37 4.62 -3.61
C CYS A 66 19.90 4.69 -3.64
N ALA A 67 20.54 3.82 -2.86
CA ALA A 67 22.00 3.64 -2.86
C ALA A 67 22.61 3.31 -4.23
N SER A 68 21.83 2.78 -5.19
CA SER A 68 22.28 2.57 -6.57
C SER A 68 22.45 3.87 -7.38
N GLY A 69 22.02 5.01 -6.84
CA GLY A 69 21.97 6.30 -7.54
C GLY A 69 20.76 6.46 -8.46
N LEU A 70 19.98 5.39 -8.68
CA LEU A 70 18.76 5.45 -9.47
C LEU A 70 17.62 6.10 -8.66
N THR A 71 16.83 6.90 -9.38
CA THR A 71 15.60 7.48 -8.85
C THR A 71 14.42 6.65 -9.32
N ASP A 72 13.51 6.35 -8.40
CA ASP A 72 12.30 5.57 -8.68
C ASP A 72 11.07 6.30 -8.13
N THR A 73 9.90 6.01 -8.70
CA THR A 73 8.63 6.61 -8.29
C THR A 73 7.60 5.53 -8.01
N ARG A 74 7.14 5.46 -6.76
CA ARG A 74 6.25 4.40 -6.28
C ARG A 74 5.19 4.95 -5.34
N THR A 75 4.09 4.24 -5.21
CA THR A 75 3.06 4.52 -4.20
C THR A 75 3.31 3.62 -3.00
N LEU A 76 3.46 4.21 -1.81
CA LEU A 76 3.61 3.44 -0.58
C LEU A 76 2.29 2.73 -0.27
N CYS A 77 2.31 1.42 -0.08
CA CYS A 77 1.07 0.66 0.12
C CYS A 77 1.14 -0.32 1.28
N LEU A 78 -0.04 -0.73 1.74
CA LEU A 78 -0.21 -1.78 2.74
C LEU A 78 0.19 -3.16 2.20
N PRO A 79 0.58 -4.10 3.08
CA PRO A 79 0.70 -5.51 2.70
C PRO A 79 -0.61 -6.01 2.07
N GLY A 80 -0.50 -6.74 0.96
CA GLY A 80 -1.66 -7.31 0.25
C GLY A 80 -2.42 -6.32 -0.64
N SER A 81 -2.17 -5.00 -0.56
CA SER A 81 -2.74 -4.00 -1.49
C SER A 81 -1.88 -3.80 -2.75
N TYR A 82 -1.14 -4.83 -3.15
CA TYR A 82 -0.30 -4.81 -4.34
C TYR A 82 -1.13 -5.12 -5.59
N ALA A 83 -1.12 -4.20 -6.56
CA ALA A 83 -1.55 -4.50 -7.92
C ALA A 83 -0.32 -4.85 -8.78
N PRO A 84 -0.37 -5.90 -9.63
CA PRO A 84 0.73 -6.26 -10.50
C PRO A 84 1.20 -5.09 -11.36
N GLY A 85 2.43 -4.65 -11.13
CA GLY A 85 3.03 -3.50 -11.80
C GLY A 85 4.05 -2.83 -10.88
N SER A 86 5.05 -2.17 -11.48
CA SER A 86 6.12 -1.56 -10.70
C SER A 86 5.62 -0.37 -9.86
N ALA A 87 4.42 0.16 -10.05
CA ALA A 87 3.96 1.41 -9.43
C ALA A 87 3.81 1.41 -7.89
N PHE A 88 3.91 0.26 -7.20
CA PHE A 88 3.65 0.15 -5.76
C PHE A 88 4.88 -0.33 -4.99
N LEU A 89 5.04 0.18 -3.77
CA LEU A 89 6.10 -0.20 -2.84
C LEU A 89 5.49 -0.50 -1.47
N SER A 90 5.44 -1.78 -1.11
CA SER A 90 4.86 -2.20 0.18
C SER A 90 5.70 -1.69 1.36
N VAL A 91 5.04 -1.22 2.41
CA VAL A 91 5.66 -0.87 3.69
C VAL A 91 6.34 -2.05 4.39
N THR A 92 6.08 -3.29 3.95
CA THR A 92 6.80 -4.48 4.43
C THR A 92 8.17 -4.66 3.79
N THR A 93 8.50 -3.89 2.74
CA THR A 93 9.86 -3.87 2.19
C THR A 93 10.76 -2.93 2.98
N PHE A 94 12.08 -3.13 2.95
CA PHE A 94 13.04 -2.21 3.58
C PHE A 94 12.88 -0.77 3.08
N TYR A 95 12.78 -0.57 1.77
CA TYR A 95 12.63 0.77 1.18
C TYR A 95 11.28 1.39 1.55
N GLY A 96 10.18 0.63 1.52
CA GLY A 96 8.86 1.12 1.90
C GLY A 96 8.79 1.56 3.36
N LEU A 97 9.34 0.75 4.28
CA LEU A 97 9.44 1.09 5.70
C LEU A 97 10.36 2.28 5.95
N ALA A 98 11.51 2.33 5.27
CA ALA A 98 12.48 3.41 5.40
C ALA A 98 11.91 4.76 4.95
N LEU A 99 11.18 4.79 3.83
CA LEU A 99 10.55 6.00 3.30
C LEU A 99 9.43 6.52 4.17
N LEU A 100 8.70 5.62 4.85
CA LEU A 100 7.55 6.02 5.66
C LEU A 100 7.96 6.99 6.77
N GLY A 101 7.28 8.14 6.79
CA GLY A 101 7.49 9.22 7.74
C GLY A 101 8.68 10.15 7.48
N LEU A 102 9.34 10.01 6.32
CA LEU A 102 10.31 10.99 5.85
C LEU A 102 9.60 12.21 5.22
N ARG A 103 10.23 13.37 5.28
CA ARG A 103 9.88 14.57 4.52
C ARG A 103 10.82 14.76 3.32
N GLU A 104 10.38 15.52 2.32
CA GLU A 104 11.22 15.83 1.15
C GLU A 104 12.62 16.33 1.57
N GLY A 105 13.64 15.78 0.93
CA GLY A 105 15.05 16.03 1.22
C GLY A 105 15.63 15.23 2.39
N GLN A 106 14.80 14.55 3.20
CA GLN A 106 15.30 13.69 4.27
C GLN A 106 15.82 12.36 3.74
N ALA A 107 16.81 11.83 4.45
CA ALA A 107 17.48 10.59 4.13
C ALA A 107 17.52 9.69 5.35
N ILE A 108 17.46 8.39 5.12
CA ILE A 108 17.66 7.40 6.16
C ILE A 108 18.58 6.29 5.65
N ALA A 109 19.51 5.88 6.49
CA ALA A 109 20.31 4.68 6.30
C ALA A 109 19.79 3.56 7.20
N PHE A 110 19.85 2.34 6.68
CA PHE A 110 19.40 1.13 7.35
C PHE A 110 20.30 -0.07 7.02
N ALA A 111 20.32 -1.02 7.94
CA ALA A 111 21.02 -2.29 7.74
C ALA A 111 20.17 -3.23 6.86
N ARG A 112 20.86 -4.12 6.17
CA ARG A 112 20.30 -5.19 5.36
C ARG A 112 20.96 -6.51 5.77
N PRO A 113 20.32 -7.65 5.49
CA PRO A 113 20.93 -8.96 5.71
C PRO A 113 22.32 -9.06 5.08
N GLU A 114 23.13 -9.99 5.59
CA GLU A 114 24.51 -10.23 5.13
C GLU A 114 25.46 -9.03 5.41
N GLY A 115 25.15 -8.22 6.42
CA GLY A 115 25.98 -7.08 6.83
C GLY A 115 25.97 -5.91 5.85
N ARG A 116 25.07 -5.92 4.87
CA ARG A 116 24.92 -4.85 3.89
C ARG A 116 24.31 -3.60 4.55
N ARG A 117 24.63 -2.43 4.00
CA ARG A 117 24.02 -1.16 4.39
C ARG A 117 23.48 -0.49 3.15
N ASP A 118 22.25 0.00 3.27
CA ASP A 118 21.57 0.77 2.23
C ASP A 118 21.14 2.12 2.80
N TRP A 119 20.82 3.03 1.89
CA TRP A 119 20.21 4.31 2.22
C TRP A 119 19.17 4.69 1.17
N VAL A 120 18.24 5.54 1.58
CA VAL A 120 17.25 6.13 0.69
C VAL A 120 17.06 7.60 1.04
N VAL A 121 16.87 8.43 0.01
CA VAL A 121 16.50 9.84 0.12
C VAL A 121 15.11 10.01 -0.46
N LEU A 122 14.21 10.66 0.28
CA LEU A 122 12.93 11.09 -0.27
C LEU A 122 13.15 12.37 -1.08
N GLU A 123 12.99 12.32 -2.39
CA GLU A 123 13.20 13.48 -3.25
C GLU A 123 11.94 14.34 -3.33
N LYS A 124 10.80 13.70 -3.62
CA LYS A 124 9.51 14.37 -3.80
C LYS A 124 8.34 13.54 -3.33
N VAL A 125 7.31 14.20 -2.81
CA VAL A 125 5.98 13.64 -2.59
C VAL A 125 5.06 14.19 -3.67
N LEU A 126 4.71 13.34 -4.63
CA LEU A 126 3.93 13.71 -5.81
C LEU A 126 2.42 13.71 -5.54
N PHE A 127 1.98 12.90 -4.59
CA PHE A 127 0.57 12.82 -4.18
C PHE A 127 0.49 12.34 -2.73
N GLN A 128 -0.48 12.88 -1.97
CA GLN A 128 -0.83 12.40 -0.66
C GLN A 128 -2.35 12.30 -0.48
N PRO A 129 -2.84 11.26 0.22
CA PRO A 129 -4.26 11.15 0.52
C PRO A 129 -4.76 12.28 1.44
N ALA A 130 -3.93 12.76 2.37
CA ALA A 130 -4.31 13.85 3.29
C ALA A 130 -4.48 15.22 2.60
N ALA A 131 -4.00 15.37 1.37
CA ALA A 131 -4.20 16.58 0.57
C ALA A 131 -5.54 16.57 -0.19
N MET A 132 -6.21 15.42 -0.33
CA MET A 132 -7.57 15.38 -0.85
C MET A 132 -8.55 15.89 0.20
N PRO A 133 -9.53 16.73 -0.18
CA PRO A 133 -10.68 16.99 0.67
C PRO A 133 -11.40 15.67 0.97
N ASP A 134 -11.89 15.53 2.20
CA ASP A 134 -12.64 14.36 2.64
C ASP A 134 -13.94 14.21 1.82
N LEU A 135 -13.89 13.42 0.75
CA LEU A 135 -15.07 13.08 -0.04
C LEU A 135 -15.99 12.08 0.68
N SER A 136 -15.60 11.54 1.85
CA SER A 136 -16.50 10.72 2.65
C SER A 136 -17.62 11.54 3.31
N HIS A 137 -17.44 12.87 3.42
CA HIS A 137 -18.48 13.84 3.80
C HIS A 137 -19.11 14.57 2.61
N ALA A 138 -18.69 14.31 1.38
CA ALA A 138 -19.48 14.70 0.23
C ALA A 138 -20.77 13.89 0.31
N ALA A 139 -21.87 14.54 0.70
CA ALA A 139 -23.18 13.93 0.79
C ALA A 139 -23.44 13.15 -0.49
N VAL A 140 -23.33 11.83 -0.42
CA VAL A 140 -23.89 10.94 -1.43
C VAL A 140 -25.37 11.33 -1.43
N PRO A 141 -25.94 11.88 -2.53
CA PRO A 141 -27.37 12.08 -2.57
C PRO A 141 -27.98 10.71 -2.32
N SER A 142 -28.70 10.57 -1.21
CA SER A 142 -29.37 9.33 -0.78
C SER A 142 -30.58 9.01 -1.68
N ALA A 143 -30.46 9.28 -2.97
CA ALA A 143 -31.32 8.74 -3.98
C ALA A 143 -30.77 7.36 -4.31
N ARG A 144 -31.23 6.34 -3.56
CA ARG A 144 -31.15 4.96 -4.05
C ARG A 144 -31.77 4.96 -5.45
N PRO A 145 -31.04 4.63 -6.53
CA PRO A 145 -31.69 4.46 -7.81
C PRO A 145 -32.71 3.34 -7.63
N ALA A 146 -33.98 3.65 -7.87
CA ALA A 146 -35.03 2.64 -7.83
C ALA A 146 -34.83 1.71 -9.03
N PHE A 147 -34.01 0.67 -8.86
CA PHE A 147 -34.00 -0.43 -9.81
C PHE A 147 -35.34 -1.14 -9.65
N ARG A 148 -36.20 -1.03 -10.67
CA ARG A 148 -37.45 -1.77 -10.74
C ARG A 148 -37.10 -3.21 -11.13
N LEU A 149 -37.23 -4.12 -10.18
CA LEU A 149 -37.18 -5.56 -10.44
C LEU A 149 -38.28 -5.90 -11.45
N ILE A 150 -37.90 -6.28 -12.68
CA ILE A 150 -38.84 -6.84 -13.65
C ILE A 150 -39.03 -8.31 -13.28
N ALA A 151 -40.11 -8.62 -12.57
CA ALA A 151 -40.53 -10.00 -12.33
C ALA A 151 -41.05 -10.58 -13.65
N GLY A 152 -40.16 -11.23 -14.42
CA GLY A 152 -40.52 -11.79 -15.72
C GLY A 152 -39.46 -12.69 -16.34
N GLY A 153 -38.71 -13.46 -15.54
CA GLY A 153 -37.62 -14.28 -16.05
C GLY A 153 -37.20 -15.40 -15.11
N LEU A 154 -38.18 -16.20 -14.66
CA LEU A 154 -37.90 -17.51 -14.06
C LEU A 154 -38.68 -18.56 -14.85
N GLU A 155 -38.39 -18.69 -16.14
CA GLU A 155 -38.54 -20.01 -16.76
C GLU A 155 -37.23 -20.74 -16.49
N GLU A 156 -37.36 -21.90 -15.83
CA GLU A 156 -36.28 -22.76 -15.39
C GLU A 156 -35.21 -22.96 -16.46
N ARG A 157 -34.09 -22.25 -16.32
CA ARG A 157 -32.80 -22.77 -16.76
C ARG A 157 -32.00 -23.07 -15.53
N ALA A 158 -32.09 -24.33 -15.11
CA ALA A 158 -31.20 -24.90 -14.11
C ALA A 158 -29.76 -24.54 -14.49
N PHE A 159 -29.12 -23.75 -13.63
CA PHE A 159 -27.75 -23.33 -13.83
C PHE A 159 -26.84 -24.51 -13.47
N THR A 160 -26.34 -25.23 -14.47
CA THR A 160 -25.35 -26.29 -14.27
C THR A 160 -23.95 -25.68 -14.22
N PRO A 161 -23.23 -25.75 -13.07
CA PRO A 161 -21.83 -25.35 -13.03
C PRO A 161 -20.99 -26.32 -13.87
N ALA A 162 -20.10 -25.78 -14.70
CA ALA A 162 -19.17 -26.59 -15.49
C ALA A 162 -18.14 -27.26 -14.56
N ASN A 163 -18.19 -28.59 -14.44
CA ASN A 163 -17.13 -29.37 -13.82
C ASN A 163 -16.34 -30.16 -14.89
N GLU A 164 -15.09 -30.46 -14.56
CA GLU A 164 -14.03 -30.91 -15.49
C GLU A 164 -14.09 -32.38 -15.93
N ASN A 165 -15.15 -33.11 -15.58
CA ASN A 165 -15.34 -34.49 -16.02
C ASN A 165 -16.52 -34.56 -17.00
N GLY A 166 -16.25 -34.22 -18.26
CA GLY A 166 -17.24 -34.24 -19.34
C GLY A 166 -17.77 -35.65 -19.60
N PRO A 167 -19.11 -35.86 -19.71
CA PRO A 167 -19.64 -37.13 -20.15
C PRO A 167 -19.28 -37.41 -21.61
N ARG A 168 -18.69 -38.58 -21.80
CA ARG A 168 -18.27 -39.22 -23.05
C ARG A 168 -19.42 -39.29 -24.07
N THR A 169 -19.17 -38.70 -25.24
CA THR A 169 -19.52 -39.11 -26.60
C THR A 169 -20.86 -39.81 -26.88
N GLY A 170 -21.71 -39.12 -27.65
CA GLY A 170 -22.47 -39.71 -28.78
C GLY A 170 -23.87 -39.12 -29.02
N PRO A 171 -24.42 -39.13 -30.25
CA PRO A 171 -23.80 -39.10 -31.59
C PRO A 171 -24.06 -37.74 -32.29
N GLY A 172 -23.19 -37.35 -33.23
CA GLY A 172 -23.29 -36.11 -34.00
C GLY A 172 -24.39 -36.14 -35.08
N PRO A 173 -24.82 -34.97 -35.60
CA PRO A 173 -25.82 -34.90 -36.66
C PRO A 173 -25.22 -35.36 -38.00
N SER A 174 -25.91 -36.28 -38.68
CA SER A 174 -25.61 -36.64 -40.08
C SER A 174 -25.84 -35.43 -40.98
N ALA A 175 -24.79 -35.05 -41.72
CA ALA A 175 -24.90 -34.26 -42.93
C ALA A 175 -24.86 -35.21 -44.13
N ALA A 176 -25.95 -35.25 -44.89
CA ALA A 176 -26.00 -35.55 -46.33
C ALA A 176 -27.33 -35.04 -46.88
#